data_AF-A0A496UMY8-F1
#
_entry.id   AF-A0A496UMY8-F1
#
_cell.length_a   1.000
_cell.length_b   1.000
_cell.length_c   1.000
_cell.angle_alpha   90.00
_cell.angle_beta   90.00
_cell.angle_gamma   90.00
#
_symmetry.space_group_name_H-M   'P 1'
#
loop_
_entity.id
_entity.type
_entity.pdbx_description
1 polymer ?
#
loop_
_entity_poly.entity_id
_entity_poly.type
_entity_poly.pdbx_seq_one_letter_code
_entity_poly.pdbx_strand_id
1 'polypeptide(L)'
;MPRTEVLEKVPIDDSYFLFRSCVSSSKYPGIETSTEEVFARLGIELEDSPEQSCCGGFITFTSLAEVTASLPAVARNLSIIEESGKNALTMCNGCHMFLTEFGHFMDHNPDITNKVNEMLGMLGREYKGSSHVLHMLEAVAGLKERIKEQITNPLKGLRVATHYGCHYLYGFKHDAVDDPYMPTVLEELIDIAGAENVTYPEARTCCGSGLTQIIIHKEEMSLPFLKRKLDSLKKIEADALIVVCPYCMTILDRGQFKMEERGIEEYGVPVLYINQLLGLAMGIDPVKLGLEAHITPVKRLLEKLEASNA
;
A
#
# COMPACT_ATOMS: atom_id res chain seq x y z
N MET A 1 -10.79 14.52 -6.44
CA MET A 1 -12.02 14.01 -5.84
C MET A 1 -12.14 12.57 -6.26
N PRO A 2 -12.85 11.71 -5.51
CA PRO A 2 -13.00 10.32 -5.86
C PRO A 2 -13.68 10.22 -7.22
N ARG A 3 -13.25 9.25 -8.01
CA ARG A 3 -13.90 8.91 -9.28
C ARG A 3 -15.00 7.94 -8.97
N THR A 4 -16.17 8.46 -8.58
CA THR A 4 -17.31 7.65 -8.16
C THR A 4 -17.65 6.56 -9.18
N GLU A 5 -17.60 6.86 -10.48
CA GLU A 5 -17.85 5.88 -11.56
C GLU A 5 -16.85 4.71 -11.61
N VAL A 6 -15.63 4.91 -11.13
CA VAL A 6 -14.59 3.87 -11.03
C VAL A 6 -14.78 3.11 -9.72
N LEU A 7 -15.03 3.83 -8.62
CA LEU A 7 -15.26 3.24 -7.31
C LEU A 7 -16.48 2.30 -7.29
N GLU A 8 -17.56 2.67 -7.98
CA GLU A 8 -18.77 1.84 -8.13
C GLU A 8 -18.53 0.54 -8.93
N LYS A 9 -17.43 0.45 -9.67
CA LYS A 9 -17.05 -0.74 -10.46
C LYS A 9 -16.04 -1.63 -9.74
N VAL A 10 -15.54 -1.23 -8.58
CA VAL A 10 -14.64 -2.08 -7.79
C VAL A 10 -15.41 -3.33 -7.37
N PRO A 11 -14.96 -4.55 -7.77
CA PRO A 11 -15.66 -5.77 -7.40
C PRO A 11 -15.50 -6.03 -5.91
N ILE A 12 -16.63 -6.18 -5.23
CA ILE A 12 -16.72 -6.51 -3.81
C ILE A 12 -17.07 -7.99 -3.67
N ASP A 13 -16.05 -8.78 -3.37
CA ASP A 13 -16.15 -10.23 -3.22
C ASP A 13 -16.06 -10.61 -1.74
N ASP A 14 -16.66 -11.74 -1.39
CA ASP A 14 -16.53 -12.32 -0.05
C ASP A 14 -15.23 -13.13 0.11
N SER A 15 -14.43 -13.27 -0.96
CA SER A 15 -13.08 -13.84 -0.88
C SER A 15 -12.14 -13.29 -1.95
N TYR A 16 -10.86 -13.12 -1.61
CA TYR A 16 -9.82 -12.64 -2.54
C TYR A 16 -8.52 -13.45 -2.47
N PHE A 17 -7.76 -13.41 -3.55
CA PHE A 17 -6.35 -13.80 -3.55
C PHE A 17 -5.48 -12.66 -3.00
N LEU A 18 -4.87 -12.81 -1.83
CA LEU A 18 -3.95 -11.84 -1.25
C LEU A 18 -2.55 -12.00 -1.86
N PHE A 19 -2.19 -11.06 -2.75
CA PHE A 19 -0.82 -10.98 -3.26
C PHE A 19 0.10 -10.37 -2.20
N ARG A 20 0.97 -11.19 -1.61
CA ARG A 20 1.89 -10.76 -0.55
C ARG A 20 3.06 -9.97 -1.12
N SER A 21 3.30 -8.79 -0.56
CA SER A 21 4.42 -7.96 -0.96
C SER A 21 5.70 -8.44 -0.27
N CYS A 22 6.81 -8.53 -1.00
CA CYS A 22 8.09 -8.88 -0.41
C CYS A 22 8.46 -7.94 0.77
N VAL A 23 8.06 -6.67 0.74
CA VAL A 23 8.34 -5.70 1.79
C VAL A 23 7.42 -5.86 2.99
N SER A 24 6.13 -6.16 2.79
CA SER A 24 5.24 -6.49 3.91
C SER A 24 5.74 -7.75 4.61
N SER A 25 5.98 -8.84 3.87
CA SER A 25 6.36 -10.12 4.47
C SER A 25 7.72 -10.07 5.18
N SER A 26 8.70 -9.34 4.63
CA SER A 26 10.08 -9.37 5.16
C SER A 26 10.44 -8.21 6.09
N LYS A 27 9.80 -7.05 5.98
CA LYS A 27 10.18 -5.85 6.75
C LYS A 27 9.12 -5.35 7.71
N TYR A 28 7.84 -5.51 7.34
CA TYR A 28 6.69 -5.01 8.10
C TYR A 28 5.56 -6.04 8.10
N PRO A 29 5.75 -7.23 8.72
CA PRO A 29 4.76 -8.31 8.68
C PRO A 29 3.42 -7.91 9.32
N GLY A 30 3.42 -6.90 10.20
CA GLY A 30 2.20 -6.30 10.75
C GLY A 30 1.23 -5.74 9.70
N ILE A 31 1.70 -5.43 8.48
CA ILE A 31 0.81 -5.06 7.36
C ILE A 31 -0.05 -6.24 6.94
N GLU A 32 0.52 -7.44 6.93
CA GLU A 32 -0.19 -8.66 6.53
C GLU A 32 -1.16 -9.08 7.63
N THR A 33 -0.70 -9.13 8.88
CA THR A 33 -1.57 -9.52 10.01
C THR A 33 -2.71 -8.52 10.21
N SER A 34 -2.46 -7.20 10.08
CA SER A 34 -3.55 -6.21 10.14
C SER A 34 -4.54 -6.34 8.99
N THR A 35 -4.06 -6.70 7.79
CA THR A 35 -4.93 -6.96 6.64
C THR A 35 -5.81 -8.17 6.89
N GLU A 36 -5.23 -9.29 7.34
CA GLU A 36 -5.96 -10.51 7.67
C GLU A 36 -6.99 -10.27 8.78
N GLU A 37 -6.64 -9.58 9.86
CA GLU A 37 -7.55 -9.28 10.97
C GLU A 37 -8.70 -8.35 10.57
N VAL A 38 -8.42 -7.30 9.77
CA VAL A 38 -9.46 -6.38 9.27
C VAL A 38 -10.40 -7.10 8.30
N PHE A 39 -9.89 -7.88 7.36
CA PHE A 39 -10.73 -8.58 6.39
C PHE A 39 -11.54 -9.70 7.03
N ALA A 40 -10.97 -10.43 8.00
CA ALA A 40 -11.72 -11.39 8.82
C ALA A 40 -12.86 -10.72 9.59
N ARG A 41 -12.64 -9.51 10.13
CA ARG A 41 -13.68 -8.72 10.80
C ARG A 41 -14.80 -8.28 9.86
N LEU A 42 -14.47 -8.05 8.59
CA LEU A 42 -15.41 -7.73 7.51
C LEU A 42 -16.09 -8.96 6.91
N GLY A 43 -15.77 -10.17 7.38
CA GLY A 43 -16.31 -11.44 6.90
C GLY A 43 -15.80 -11.83 5.51
N ILE A 44 -14.60 -11.40 5.14
CA ILE A 44 -13.98 -11.65 3.84
C ILE A 44 -12.80 -12.61 4.00
N GLU A 45 -12.80 -13.68 3.22
CA GLU A 45 -11.72 -14.67 3.23
C GLU A 45 -10.54 -14.21 2.35
N LEU A 46 -9.33 -14.31 2.89
CA LEU A 46 -8.10 -14.07 2.14
C LEU A 46 -7.35 -15.37 1.98
N GLU A 47 -7.01 -15.72 0.75
CA GLU A 47 -6.12 -16.84 0.45
C GLU A 47 -4.89 -16.37 -0.30
N ASP A 48 -3.80 -17.08 -0.17
CA ASP A 48 -2.59 -16.82 -0.94
C ASP A 48 -1.98 -18.13 -1.43
N SER A 49 -0.91 -18.01 -2.22
CA SER A 49 -0.17 -19.17 -2.70
C SER A 49 1.31 -19.04 -2.34
N PRO A 50 1.94 -20.10 -1.78
CA PRO A 50 3.38 -20.12 -1.56
C PRO A 50 4.15 -20.13 -2.88
N GLU A 51 3.49 -20.43 -4.00
CA GLU A 51 4.08 -20.34 -5.32
C GLU A 51 4.18 -18.91 -5.82
N GLN A 52 3.54 -17.91 -5.21
CA GLN A 52 3.73 -16.52 -5.61
C GLN A 52 5.17 -16.07 -5.38
N SER A 53 5.60 -15.02 -6.09
CA SER A 53 6.95 -14.46 -5.95
C SER A 53 6.92 -12.94 -5.98
N CYS A 54 8.10 -12.31 -5.98
CA CYS A 54 8.20 -10.88 -6.21
C CYS A 54 7.43 -10.49 -7.48
N CYS A 55 6.70 -9.37 -7.43
CA CYS A 55 6.01 -8.82 -8.60
C CYS A 55 6.95 -8.54 -9.78
N GLY A 56 8.27 -8.40 -9.55
CA GLY A 56 9.26 -8.08 -10.60
C GLY A 56 9.55 -6.58 -10.73
N GLY A 57 8.74 -5.72 -10.11
CA GLY A 57 8.84 -4.27 -10.27
C GLY A 57 10.21 -3.68 -9.96
N PHE A 58 10.94 -4.22 -8.99
CA PHE A 58 12.26 -3.71 -8.61
C PHE A 58 13.28 -3.76 -9.76
N ILE A 59 13.23 -4.78 -10.63
CA ILE A 59 14.16 -4.91 -11.77
C ILE A 59 13.93 -3.77 -12.77
N THR A 60 12.68 -3.46 -13.06
CA THR A 60 12.30 -2.36 -13.95
C THR A 60 12.58 -0.99 -13.32
N PHE A 61 12.20 -0.81 -12.06
CA PHE A 61 12.41 0.45 -11.33
C PHE A 61 13.88 0.79 -11.12
N THR A 62 14.75 -0.21 -11.18
CA THR A 62 16.20 -0.01 -11.08
C THR A 62 16.89 0.19 -12.42
N SER A 63 16.15 0.10 -13.53
CA SER A 63 16.70 0.09 -14.89
C SER A 63 17.85 -0.91 -15.06
N LEU A 64 17.82 -1.99 -14.27
CA LEU A 64 18.86 -3.02 -14.27
C LEU A 64 18.78 -3.92 -15.51
N ALA A 65 17.57 -4.08 -16.04
CA ALA A 65 17.29 -4.82 -17.26
C ALA A 65 16.14 -4.16 -18.03
N GLU A 66 15.98 -4.57 -19.28
CA GLU A 66 14.82 -4.22 -20.10
C GLU A 66 13.53 -4.58 -19.38
N VAL A 67 12.50 -3.75 -19.58
CA VAL A 67 11.14 -3.93 -19.02
C VAL A 67 10.64 -5.35 -19.29
N THR A 68 10.88 -5.85 -20.50
CA THR A 68 10.45 -7.18 -20.95
C THR A 68 11.07 -8.34 -20.18
N ALA A 69 12.24 -8.14 -19.54
CA ALA A 69 12.92 -9.19 -18.77
C ALA A 69 12.12 -9.63 -17.53
N SER A 70 11.22 -8.79 -17.03
CA SER A 70 10.38 -9.11 -15.85
C SER A 70 9.03 -9.73 -16.22
N LEU A 71 8.63 -9.70 -17.51
CA LEU A 71 7.32 -10.19 -17.94
C LEU A 71 7.04 -11.66 -17.58
N PRO A 72 8.00 -12.60 -17.68
CA PRO A 72 7.74 -13.97 -17.27
C PRO A 72 7.41 -14.11 -15.78
N ALA A 73 8.03 -13.31 -14.91
CA ALA A 73 7.74 -13.31 -13.48
C ALA A 73 6.35 -12.71 -13.19
N VAL A 74 5.98 -11.63 -13.90
CA VAL A 74 4.63 -11.04 -13.82
C VAL A 74 3.59 -12.06 -14.27
N ALA A 75 3.73 -12.61 -15.48
CA ALA A 75 2.79 -13.57 -16.05
C ALA A 75 2.64 -14.81 -15.16
N ARG A 76 3.73 -15.29 -14.53
CA ARG A 76 3.65 -16.41 -13.59
C ARG A 76 2.83 -16.05 -12.35
N ASN A 77 2.98 -14.86 -11.80
CA ASN A 77 2.17 -14.42 -10.67
C ASN A 77 0.70 -14.23 -11.08
N LEU A 78 0.44 -13.66 -12.26
CA LEU A 78 -0.91 -13.50 -12.78
C LEU A 78 -1.58 -14.84 -13.07
N SER A 79 -0.87 -15.82 -13.63
CA SER A 79 -1.45 -17.16 -13.85
C SER A 79 -1.79 -17.89 -12.56
N ILE A 80 -1.01 -17.70 -11.49
CA ILE A 80 -1.37 -18.19 -10.14
C ILE A 80 -2.68 -17.54 -9.65
N ILE A 81 -2.84 -16.23 -9.88
CA ILE A 81 -4.08 -15.51 -9.56
C ILE A 81 -5.25 -16.07 -10.39
N GLU A 82 -5.07 -16.28 -11.69
CA GLU A 82 -6.11 -16.84 -12.57
C GLU A 82 -6.54 -18.25 -12.14
N GLU A 83 -5.58 -19.10 -11.75
CA GLU A 83 -5.84 -20.45 -11.26
C GLU A 83 -6.63 -20.47 -9.95
N SER A 84 -6.52 -19.43 -9.12
CA SER A 84 -7.34 -19.29 -7.91
C SER A 84 -8.82 -19.03 -8.23
N GLY A 85 -9.12 -18.49 -9.42
CA GLY A 85 -10.46 -18.06 -9.81
C GLY A 85 -10.99 -16.85 -9.02
N LYS A 86 -10.12 -16.13 -8.29
CA LYS A 86 -10.47 -14.97 -7.46
C LYS A 86 -9.86 -13.69 -8.00
N ASN A 87 -10.51 -12.57 -7.68
CA ASN A 87 -9.87 -11.26 -7.80
C ASN A 87 -8.72 -11.16 -6.80
N ALA A 88 -7.63 -10.50 -7.17
CA ALA A 88 -6.47 -10.35 -6.32
C ALA A 88 -6.46 -9.00 -5.58
N LEU A 89 -6.01 -9.00 -4.33
CA LEU A 89 -5.71 -7.80 -3.56
C LEU A 89 -4.21 -7.61 -3.41
N THR A 90 -3.73 -6.43 -3.75
CA THR A 90 -2.33 -6.06 -3.55
C THR A 90 -2.20 -5.04 -2.42
N MET A 91 -1.27 -5.28 -1.50
CA MET A 91 -1.02 -4.38 -0.38
C MET A 91 -0.05 -3.22 -0.72
N CYS A 92 0.49 -3.18 -1.93
CA CYS A 92 1.59 -2.30 -2.30
C CYS A 92 1.33 -1.62 -3.64
N ASN A 93 1.42 -0.29 -3.68
CA ASN A 93 1.30 0.50 -4.91
C ASN A 93 2.22 -0.02 -6.02
N GLY A 94 3.45 -0.44 -5.67
CA GLY A 94 4.41 -0.95 -6.64
C GLY A 94 4.02 -2.31 -7.21
N CYS A 95 3.48 -3.20 -6.37
CA CYS A 95 2.99 -4.52 -6.82
C CYS A 95 1.74 -4.36 -7.69
N HIS A 96 0.80 -3.52 -7.27
CA HIS A 96 -0.40 -3.19 -8.02
C HIS A 96 -0.05 -2.71 -9.42
N MET A 97 0.69 -1.59 -9.52
CA MET A 97 1.10 -0.99 -10.80
C MET A 97 1.79 -1.98 -11.71
N PHE A 98 2.67 -2.80 -11.16
CA PHE A 98 3.45 -3.70 -11.99
C PHE A 98 2.63 -4.88 -12.50
N LEU A 99 1.77 -5.48 -11.68
CA LEU A 99 0.92 -6.59 -12.11
C LEU A 99 -0.13 -6.15 -13.13
N THR A 100 -0.76 -4.99 -12.93
CA THR A 100 -1.81 -4.47 -13.81
C THR A 100 -1.28 -3.91 -15.13
N GLU A 101 -0.24 -3.06 -15.11
CA GLU A 101 0.27 -2.41 -16.34
C GLU A 101 0.93 -3.44 -17.26
N PHE A 102 1.66 -4.39 -16.70
CA PHE A 102 2.31 -5.43 -17.51
C PHE A 102 1.31 -6.49 -17.94
N GLY A 103 0.30 -6.80 -17.11
CA GLY A 103 -0.86 -7.59 -17.53
C GLY A 103 -1.54 -6.95 -18.74
N HIS A 104 -1.94 -5.68 -18.61
CA HIS A 104 -2.53 -4.89 -19.69
C HIS A 104 -1.66 -4.86 -20.95
N PHE A 105 -0.35 -4.65 -20.79
CA PHE A 105 0.60 -4.69 -21.89
C PHE A 105 0.61 -6.05 -22.60
N MET A 106 0.64 -7.16 -21.85
CA MET A 106 0.57 -8.51 -22.42
C MET A 106 -0.78 -8.76 -23.12
N ASP A 107 -1.89 -8.34 -22.52
CA ASP A 107 -3.23 -8.53 -23.08
C ASP A 107 -3.39 -7.86 -24.46
N HIS A 108 -2.66 -6.78 -24.70
CA HIS A 108 -2.67 -6.03 -25.97
C HIS A 108 -1.51 -6.37 -26.92
N ASN A 109 -0.61 -7.28 -26.54
CA ASN A 109 0.55 -7.67 -27.37
C ASN A 109 0.70 -9.20 -27.45
N PRO A 110 -0.11 -9.88 -28.30
CA PRO A 110 -0.12 -11.34 -28.40
C PRO A 110 1.25 -11.97 -28.71
N ASP A 111 2.07 -11.32 -29.55
CA ASP A 111 3.42 -11.83 -29.88
C ASP A 111 4.34 -11.91 -28.65
N ILE A 112 4.16 -10.99 -27.69
CA ILE A 112 4.91 -10.97 -26.44
C ILE A 112 4.33 -12.02 -25.50
N THR A 113 3.00 -12.05 -25.36
CA THR A 113 2.30 -13.02 -24.51
C THR A 113 2.58 -14.46 -24.92
N ASN A 114 2.63 -14.76 -26.22
CA ASN A 114 2.98 -16.07 -26.74
C ASN A 114 4.40 -16.49 -26.32
N LYS A 115 5.38 -15.60 -26.44
CA LYS A 115 6.76 -15.87 -26.01
C LYS A 115 6.88 -16.06 -24.50
N VAL A 116 6.10 -15.30 -23.73
CA VAL A 116 6.04 -15.45 -22.27
C VAL A 116 5.40 -16.79 -21.91
N ASN A 117 4.31 -17.17 -22.58
CA ASN A 117 3.63 -18.44 -22.39
C ASN A 117 4.47 -19.66 -22.83
N GLU A 118 5.36 -19.54 -23.82
CA GLU A 118 6.36 -20.58 -24.12
C GLU A 118 7.25 -20.87 -22.89
N MET A 119 7.67 -19.84 -22.15
CA MET A 119 8.45 -20.00 -20.92
C MET A 119 7.61 -20.56 -19.77
N LEU A 120 6.39 -20.06 -19.58
CA LEU A 120 5.47 -20.56 -18.54
C LEU A 120 5.08 -22.02 -18.80
N GLY A 121 5.00 -22.45 -20.06
CA GLY A 121 4.71 -23.83 -20.45
C GLY A 121 5.75 -24.82 -19.92
N MET A 122 7.02 -24.39 -19.74
CA MET A 122 8.06 -25.19 -19.08
C MET A 122 7.74 -25.49 -17.61
N LEU A 123 6.88 -24.69 -16.99
CA LEU A 123 6.38 -24.83 -15.62
C LEU A 123 4.97 -25.42 -15.57
N GLY A 124 4.39 -25.80 -16.71
CA GLY A 124 3.01 -26.28 -16.80
C GLY A 124 1.96 -25.19 -16.54
N ARG A 125 2.29 -23.92 -16.80
CA ARG A 125 1.43 -22.76 -16.56
C ARG A 125 1.16 -21.98 -17.84
N GLU A 126 0.13 -21.15 -17.82
CA GLU A 126 -0.25 -20.26 -18.93
C GLU A 126 -0.90 -19.00 -18.35
N TYR A 127 -0.53 -17.82 -18.83
CA TYR A 127 -1.22 -16.56 -18.55
C TYR A 127 -2.29 -16.31 -19.63
N LYS A 128 -3.51 -16.01 -19.19
CA LYS A 128 -4.70 -15.92 -20.07
C LYS A 128 -5.29 -14.51 -20.21
N GLY A 129 -4.87 -13.55 -19.40
CA GLY A 129 -5.42 -12.17 -19.43
C GLY A 129 -6.79 -12.03 -18.78
N SER A 130 -7.07 -12.85 -17.77
CA SER A 130 -8.34 -12.91 -17.03
C SER A 130 -8.22 -12.52 -15.55
N SER A 131 -7.00 -12.28 -15.07
CA SER A 131 -6.77 -11.81 -13.70
C SER A 131 -7.24 -10.37 -13.50
N HIS A 132 -8.00 -10.13 -12.43
CA HIS A 132 -8.29 -8.78 -11.96
C HIS A 132 -7.54 -8.51 -10.67
N VAL A 133 -6.74 -7.43 -10.65
CA VAL A 133 -5.86 -7.10 -9.53
C VAL A 133 -6.25 -5.73 -8.98
N LEU A 134 -6.78 -5.71 -7.76
CA LEU A 134 -7.14 -4.49 -7.05
C LEU A 134 -6.01 -4.02 -6.14
N HIS A 135 -6.01 -2.71 -5.90
CA HIS A 135 -5.23 -2.14 -4.80
C HIS A 135 -6.00 -2.27 -3.48
N MET A 136 -5.28 -2.43 -2.37
CA MET A 136 -5.88 -2.43 -1.03
C MET A 136 -6.77 -1.21 -0.80
N LEU A 137 -6.34 -0.02 -1.25
CA LEU A 137 -7.13 1.21 -1.12
C LEU A 137 -8.47 1.14 -1.84
N GLU A 138 -8.52 0.52 -3.01
CA GLU A 138 -9.75 0.36 -3.80
C GLU A 138 -10.72 -0.57 -3.07
N ALA A 139 -10.22 -1.70 -2.58
CA ALA A 139 -11.00 -2.65 -1.81
C ALA A 139 -11.59 -2.03 -0.54
N VAL A 140 -10.77 -1.36 0.29
CA VAL A 140 -11.28 -0.74 1.53
C VAL A 140 -12.22 0.43 1.23
N ALA A 141 -12.01 1.18 0.14
CA ALA A 141 -12.92 2.25 -0.27
C ALA A 141 -14.27 1.70 -0.72
N GLY A 142 -14.28 0.59 -1.47
CA GLY A 142 -15.50 -0.11 -1.85
C GLY A 142 -16.22 -0.76 -0.67
N LEU A 143 -15.48 -1.14 0.38
CA LEU A 143 -16.00 -1.71 1.62
C LEU A 143 -16.36 -0.67 2.70
N LYS A 144 -16.35 0.63 2.37
CA LYS A 144 -16.47 1.71 3.37
C LYS A 144 -17.70 1.63 4.28
N GLU A 145 -18.85 1.18 3.76
CA GLU A 145 -20.06 1.01 4.58
C GLU A 145 -19.92 -0.17 5.54
N ARG A 146 -19.38 -1.32 5.08
CA ARG A 146 -19.08 -2.47 5.97
C ARG A 146 -18.06 -2.08 7.04
N ILE A 147 -17.04 -1.29 6.67
CA ILE A 147 -16.04 -0.77 7.60
C ILE A 147 -16.69 0.11 8.67
N LYS A 148 -17.56 1.05 8.26
CA LYS A 148 -18.27 1.96 9.15
C LYS A 148 -19.09 1.21 10.21
N GLU A 149 -19.75 0.12 9.82
CA GLU A 149 -20.51 -0.74 10.74
C GLU A 149 -19.64 -1.48 11.76
N GLN A 150 -18.36 -1.74 11.43
CA GLN A 150 -17.41 -2.42 12.31
C GLN A 150 -16.64 -1.46 13.24
N ILE A 151 -16.82 -0.14 13.12
CA ILE A 151 -16.13 0.83 13.98
C ILE A 151 -16.71 0.79 15.39
N THR A 152 -15.95 0.21 16.32
CA THR A 152 -16.31 0.17 17.75
C THR A 152 -15.49 1.15 18.59
N ASN A 153 -14.38 1.66 18.06
CA ASN A 153 -13.43 2.53 18.76
C ASN A 153 -13.03 3.72 17.88
N PRO A 154 -13.91 4.71 17.66
CA PRO A 154 -13.59 5.87 16.82
C PRO A 154 -12.33 6.60 17.32
N LEU A 155 -11.43 6.96 16.41
CA LEU A 155 -10.09 7.50 16.70
C LEU A 155 -10.09 8.99 17.05
N LYS A 156 -11.00 9.40 17.95
CA LYS A 156 -11.24 10.80 18.31
C LYS A 156 -9.98 11.44 18.90
N GLY A 157 -9.73 12.67 18.48
CA GLY A 157 -8.58 13.47 18.96
C GLY A 157 -7.25 13.09 18.30
N LEU A 158 -7.21 12.10 17.41
CA LEU A 158 -6.05 11.89 16.54
C LEU A 158 -6.11 12.79 15.31
N ARG A 159 -5.00 13.46 15.04
CA ARG A 159 -4.74 14.26 13.84
C ARG A 159 -3.88 13.43 12.90
N VAL A 160 -4.46 13.03 11.78
CA VAL A 160 -3.88 12.03 10.89
C VAL A 160 -3.61 12.64 9.51
N ALA A 161 -2.38 12.49 9.03
CA ALA A 161 -1.97 12.92 7.70
C ALA A 161 -1.94 11.73 6.73
N THR A 162 -2.02 11.99 5.42
CA THR A 162 -2.01 10.94 4.38
C THR A 162 -0.75 10.97 3.52
N HIS A 163 -0.37 9.79 3.03
CA HIS A 163 0.57 9.61 1.95
C HIS A 163 0.12 8.48 1.02
N TYR A 164 -0.51 8.87 -0.08
CA TYR A 164 -1.01 7.96 -1.12
C TYR A 164 0.11 7.20 -1.84
N GLY A 165 1.26 7.83 -2.05
CA GLY A 165 2.35 7.28 -2.84
C GLY A 165 2.15 7.42 -4.36
N CYS A 166 3.27 7.55 -5.08
CA CYS A 166 3.26 7.95 -6.49
C CYS A 166 2.69 6.91 -7.45
N HIS A 167 2.96 5.62 -7.24
CA HIS A 167 2.52 4.56 -8.17
C HIS A 167 1.02 4.30 -8.14
N TYR A 168 0.33 4.63 -7.04
CA TYR A 168 -1.13 4.52 -7.00
C TYR A 168 -1.78 5.69 -7.72
N LEU A 169 -1.44 6.93 -7.36
CA LEU A 169 -2.06 8.12 -7.97
C LEU A 169 -1.67 8.29 -9.45
N TYR A 170 -0.38 8.23 -9.76
CA TYR A 170 0.13 8.60 -11.09
C TYR A 170 0.35 7.41 -12.02
N GLY A 171 0.58 6.21 -11.47
CA GLY A 171 0.69 4.99 -12.28
C GLY A 171 -0.62 4.66 -12.97
N PHE A 172 -1.74 4.93 -12.30
CA PHE A 172 -3.09 4.61 -12.75
C PHE A 172 -3.91 5.85 -13.02
N LYS A 173 -3.37 6.76 -13.85
CA LYS A 173 -4.02 8.04 -14.10
C LYS A 173 -5.47 7.89 -14.58
N HIS A 174 -5.86 6.76 -15.15
CA HIS A 174 -7.22 6.51 -15.64
C HIS A 174 -8.04 5.54 -14.79
N ASP A 175 -7.40 4.59 -14.11
CA ASP A 175 -8.11 3.49 -13.42
C ASP A 175 -8.09 3.57 -11.89
N ALA A 176 -7.28 4.45 -11.29
CA ALA A 176 -7.35 4.67 -9.85
C ALA A 176 -8.73 5.20 -9.46
N VAL A 177 -9.26 4.76 -8.32
CA VAL A 177 -10.54 5.27 -7.78
C VAL A 177 -10.47 6.74 -7.34
N ASP A 178 -9.29 7.35 -7.37
CA ASP A 178 -9.09 8.73 -6.93
C ASP A 178 -8.43 9.61 -7.99
N ASP A 179 -8.68 10.91 -7.90
CA ASP A 179 -8.03 11.89 -8.77
C ASP A 179 -6.57 12.13 -8.31
N PRO A 180 -5.57 12.02 -9.20
CA PRO A 180 -4.16 12.16 -8.83
C PRO A 180 -3.75 13.54 -8.31
N TYR A 181 -4.51 14.59 -8.63
CA TYR A 181 -4.19 15.96 -8.23
C TYR A 181 -4.95 16.37 -6.96
N MET A 182 -6.17 15.88 -6.79
CA MET A 182 -7.04 16.22 -5.66
C MET A 182 -7.60 14.98 -4.93
N PRO A 183 -6.79 14.01 -4.48
CA PRO A 183 -7.34 12.77 -3.95
C PRO A 183 -7.96 12.97 -2.55
N THR A 184 -9.03 12.24 -2.24
CA THR A 184 -9.76 12.29 -0.95
C THR A 184 -10.17 10.93 -0.39
N VAL A 185 -9.95 9.82 -1.08
CA VAL A 185 -10.42 8.48 -0.66
C VAL A 185 -9.76 8.03 0.67
N LEU A 186 -8.48 8.29 0.87
CA LEU A 186 -7.84 8.01 2.17
C LEU A 186 -8.38 8.92 3.27
N GLU A 187 -8.61 10.19 2.96
CA GLU A 187 -9.19 11.14 3.90
C GLU A 187 -10.61 10.69 4.31
N GLU A 188 -11.44 10.23 3.38
CA GLU A 188 -12.77 9.66 3.67
C GLU A 188 -12.70 8.45 4.62
N LEU A 189 -11.73 7.56 4.42
CA LEU A 189 -11.53 6.41 5.31
C LEU A 189 -11.06 6.82 6.71
N ILE A 190 -10.25 7.89 6.81
CA ILE A 190 -9.84 8.48 8.09
C ILE A 190 -11.03 9.11 8.81
N ASP A 191 -11.91 9.81 8.08
CA ASP A 191 -13.14 10.39 8.63
C ASP A 191 -14.07 9.29 9.16
N ILE A 192 -14.22 8.17 8.42
CA ILE A 192 -14.99 7.00 8.86
C ILE A 192 -14.38 6.37 10.11
N ALA A 193 -13.04 6.30 10.19
CA ALA A 193 -12.35 5.83 11.38
C ALA A 193 -12.49 6.78 12.59
N GLY A 194 -12.99 8.00 12.39
CA GLY A 194 -13.27 8.98 13.45
C GLY A 194 -12.08 9.85 13.85
N ALA A 195 -11.02 9.89 13.04
CA ALA A 195 -9.87 10.77 13.22
C ALA A 195 -10.01 12.08 12.42
N GLU A 196 -9.23 13.11 12.79
CA GLU A 196 -9.16 14.39 12.10
C GLU A 196 -8.13 14.34 10.97
N ASN A 197 -8.56 14.61 9.74
CA ASN A 197 -7.66 14.75 8.60
C ASN A 197 -6.85 16.06 8.67
N VAL A 198 -5.52 15.94 8.63
CA VAL A 198 -4.61 17.09 8.53
C VAL A 198 -3.77 17.02 7.26
N THR A 199 -3.66 18.15 6.56
CA THR A 199 -2.88 18.26 5.32
C THR A 199 -1.55 18.97 5.56
N TYR A 200 -0.58 18.70 4.70
CA TYR A 200 0.75 19.32 4.71
C TYR A 200 1.23 19.54 3.28
N PRO A 201 2.12 20.53 3.01
CA PRO A 201 2.48 20.91 1.64
C PRO A 201 3.02 19.76 0.78
N GLU A 202 3.74 18.82 1.40
CA GLU A 202 4.35 17.66 0.75
C GLU A 202 3.41 16.44 0.68
N ALA A 203 2.12 16.56 1.01
CA ALA A 203 1.18 15.43 1.02
C ALA A 203 1.16 14.62 -0.27
N ARG A 204 1.36 15.29 -1.41
CA ARG A 204 1.33 14.69 -2.76
C ARG A 204 2.72 14.49 -3.38
N THR A 205 3.79 14.83 -2.66
CA THR A 205 5.16 14.59 -3.15
C THR A 205 5.65 13.18 -2.83
N CYS A 206 6.67 12.72 -3.56
CA CYS A 206 7.33 11.44 -3.32
C CYS A 206 7.81 11.31 -1.87
N CYS A 207 7.77 10.09 -1.31
CA CYS A 207 8.33 9.78 0.02
C CYS A 207 9.86 9.98 0.11
N GLY A 208 10.53 10.24 -1.01
CA GLY A 208 11.98 10.35 -1.11
C GLY A 208 12.66 9.07 -1.56
N SER A 209 11.96 7.94 -1.70
CA SER A 209 12.59 6.70 -2.17
C SER A 209 13.22 6.87 -3.54
N GLY A 210 12.52 7.55 -4.46
CA GLY A 210 12.86 7.62 -5.88
C GLY A 210 13.23 6.26 -6.48
N LEU A 211 12.69 5.16 -5.95
CA LEU A 211 13.07 3.80 -6.34
C LEU A 211 14.56 3.52 -6.15
N THR A 212 15.37 3.56 -7.21
CA THR A 212 16.84 3.45 -7.12
C THR A 212 17.49 4.68 -6.56
N GLN A 213 16.86 5.85 -6.58
CA GLN A 213 17.52 7.07 -6.12
C GLN A 213 17.98 6.97 -4.65
N ILE A 214 17.27 6.23 -3.79
CA ILE A 214 17.72 5.90 -2.42
C ILE A 214 19.02 5.07 -2.38
N ILE A 215 19.36 4.37 -3.47
CA ILE A 215 20.58 3.56 -3.63
C ILE A 215 21.67 4.38 -4.33
N ILE A 216 21.38 4.95 -5.50
CA ILE A 216 22.39 5.57 -6.39
C ILE A 216 22.64 7.05 -6.10
N HIS A 217 21.66 7.78 -5.60
CA HIS A 217 21.71 9.23 -5.36
C HIS A 217 21.12 9.59 -3.99
N LYS A 218 21.52 8.81 -2.98
CA LYS A 218 20.92 8.83 -1.65
C LYS A 218 21.02 10.20 -0.99
N GLU A 219 22.22 10.76 -0.93
CA GLU A 219 22.51 12.01 -0.23
C GLU A 219 22.02 13.24 -0.99
N GLU A 220 22.08 13.19 -2.33
CA GLU A 220 21.82 14.33 -3.21
C GLU A 220 20.32 14.52 -3.51
N MET A 221 19.55 13.42 -3.51
CA MET A 221 18.14 13.44 -3.88
C MET A 221 17.26 12.78 -2.83
N SER A 222 17.51 11.53 -2.49
CA SER A 222 16.56 10.76 -1.69
C SER A 222 16.33 11.34 -0.29
N LEU A 223 17.41 11.60 0.45
CA LEU A 223 17.35 12.14 1.81
C LEU A 223 16.82 13.57 1.86
N PRO A 224 17.22 14.51 0.97
CA PRO A 224 16.61 15.83 0.92
C PRO A 224 15.09 15.82 0.71
N PHE A 225 14.57 14.93 -0.15
CA PHE A 225 13.13 14.79 -0.35
C PHE A 225 12.42 14.22 0.88
N LEU A 226 12.98 13.18 1.49
CA LEU A 226 12.47 12.62 2.73
C LEU A 226 12.46 13.68 3.85
N LYS A 227 13.57 14.41 4.02
CA LYS A 227 13.71 15.48 5.02
C LYS A 227 12.63 16.53 4.84
N ARG A 228 12.47 17.07 3.62
CA ARG A 228 11.45 18.09 3.33
C ARG A 228 10.05 17.63 3.72
N LYS A 229 9.70 16.37 3.39
CA LYS A 229 8.41 15.79 3.73
C LYS A 229 8.21 15.68 5.24
N LEU A 230 9.20 15.15 5.95
CA LEU A 230 9.14 14.99 7.41
C LEU A 230 9.14 16.33 8.15
N ASP A 231 9.90 17.34 7.67
CA ASP A 231 9.91 18.70 8.22
C ASP A 231 8.50 19.30 8.21
N SER A 232 7.79 19.18 7.10
CA SER A 232 6.43 19.71 6.99
C SER A 232 5.40 18.90 7.76
N LEU A 233 5.57 17.58 7.84
CA LEU A 233 4.73 16.72 8.66
C LEU A 233 4.89 17.04 10.16
N LYS A 234 6.12 17.28 10.62
CA LYS A 234 6.40 17.70 12.01
C LYS A 234 5.76 19.05 12.34
N LYS A 235 5.81 20.02 11.41
CA LYS A 235 5.23 21.36 11.61
C LYS A 235 3.73 21.38 11.85
N ILE A 236 3.00 20.41 11.29
CA ILE A 236 1.54 20.32 11.49
C ILE A 236 1.16 19.54 12.75
N GLU A 237 2.15 18.96 13.45
CA GLU A 237 1.97 18.14 14.65
C GLU A 237 0.97 16.99 14.44
N ALA A 238 1.11 16.26 13.33
CA ALA A 238 0.32 15.05 13.08
C ALA A 238 0.67 13.95 14.08
N ASP A 239 -0.34 13.25 14.58
CA ASP A 239 -0.18 12.09 15.47
C ASP A 239 0.18 10.82 14.69
N ALA A 240 -0.17 10.75 13.40
CA ALA A 240 0.23 9.66 12.50
C ALA A 240 0.24 10.09 11.03
N LEU A 241 1.01 9.33 10.23
CA LEU A 241 0.97 9.35 8.78
C LEU A 241 0.46 8.01 8.25
N ILE A 242 -0.58 8.04 7.41
CA ILE A 242 -1.18 6.84 6.82
C ILE A 242 -0.63 6.61 5.44
N VAL A 243 -0.17 5.38 5.22
CA VAL A 243 0.35 4.91 3.93
C VAL A 243 -0.45 3.73 3.42
N VAL A 244 -0.44 3.55 2.11
CA VAL A 244 -1.02 2.38 1.41
C VAL A 244 0.05 1.56 0.68
N CYS A 245 1.32 1.78 1.03
CA CYS A 245 2.46 1.10 0.40
C CYS A 245 3.53 0.73 1.44
N PRO A 246 3.88 -0.57 1.58
CA PRO A 246 4.97 -1.02 2.44
C PRO A 246 6.33 -0.40 2.10
N TYR A 247 6.57 -0.09 0.83
CA TYR A 247 7.81 0.59 0.42
C TYR A 247 7.83 2.05 0.90
N CYS A 248 6.71 2.76 0.82
CA CYS A 248 6.59 4.08 1.43
C CYS A 248 6.76 4.01 2.95
N MET A 249 6.15 3.01 3.62
CA MET A 249 6.37 2.76 5.04
C MET A 249 7.85 2.62 5.36
N THR A 250 8.59 1.79 4.60
CA THR A 250 10.04 1.61 4.80
C THR A 250 10.82 2.91 4.75
N ILE A 251 10.42 3.86 3.89
CA ILE A 251 11.16 5.12 3.74
C ILE A 251 10.71 6.15 4.77
N LEU A 252 9.44 6.19 5.13
CA LEU A 252 8.88 7.17 6.06
C LEU A 252 9.06 6.76 7.52
N ASP A 253 9.06 5.47 7.83
CA ASP A 253 9.26 4.95 9.18
C ASP A 253 10.75 4.76 9.49
N ARG A 254 11.42 3.77 8.87
CA ARG A 254 12.88 3.55 9.07
C ARG A 254 13.72 4.76 8.66
N GLY A 255 13.24 5.59 7.74
CA GLY A 255 13.96 6.78 7.34
C GLY A 255 14.09 7.81 8.45
N GLN A 256 13.11 7.91 9.36
CA GLN A 256 13.18 8.81 10.52
C GLN A 256 14.34 8.42 11.44
N PHE A 257 14.43 7.15 11.82
CA PHE A 257 15.56 6.63 12.61
C PHE A 257 16.91 6.92 11.96
N LYS A 258 17.02 6.76 10.64
CA LYS A 258 18.26 7.09 9.92
C LYS A 258 18.58 8.58 9.90
N MET A 259 17.58 9.45 9.91
CA MET A 259 17.81 10.91 10.02
C MET A 259 18.33 11.26 11.41
N GLU A 260 17.77 10.65 12.45
CA GLU A 260 18.19 10.82 13.84
C GLU A 260 19.62 10.30 14.07
N GLU A 261 19.93 9.07 13.62
CA GLU A 261 21.28 8.47 13.72
C GLU A 261 22.36 9.35 13.05
N ARG A 262 21.97 10.10 12.02
CA ARG A 262 22.86 11.01 11.28
C ARG A 262 22.92 12.41 11.89
N GLY A 263 22.24 12.67 13.00
CA GLY A 263 22.19 13.98 13.65
C GLY A 263 21.49 15.05 12.82
N ILE A 264 20.59 14.66 11.90
CA ILE A 264 19.89 15.59 11.02
C ILE A 264 18.71 16.23 11.76
N GLU A 265 17.77 15.41 12.24
CA GLU A 265 16.57 15.85 12.98
C GLU A 265 15.84 14.63 13.53
N GLU A 266 15.16 14.80 14.68
CA GLU A 266 14.26 13.80 15.27
C GLU A 266 12.81 14.16 14.92
N TYR A 267 12.07 13.26 14.28
CA TYR A 267 10.70 13.54 13.84
C TYR A 267 9.65 12.85 14.70
N GLY A 268 9.83 11.56 14.97
CA GLY A 268 8.98 10.78 15.86
C GLY A 268 7.51 10.70 15.44
N VAL A 269 7.19 10.78 14.15
CA VAL A 269 5.81 10.67 13.64
C VAL A 269 5.53 9.22 13.26
N PRO A 270 4.62 8.51 13.97
CA PRO A 270 4.22 7.14 13.63
C PRO A 270 3.70 7.03 12.19
N VAL A 271 4.09 5.97 11.49
CA VAL A 271 3.65 5.72 10.10
C VAL A 271 2.86 4.42 10.04
N LEU A 272 1.54 4.50 9.87
CA LEU A 272 0.67 3.32 9.87
C LEU A 272 0.23 2.93 8.46
N TYR A 273 0.05 1.64 8.22
CA TYR A 273 -0.66 1.16 7.05
C TYR A 273 -2.17 1.37 7.22
N ILE A 274 -2.92 1.54 6.13
CA ILE A 274 -4.36 1.80 6.21
C ILE A 274 -5.13 0.76 7.05
N ASN A 275 -4.83 -0.54 6.91
CA ASN A 275 -5.49 -1.59 7.69
C ASN A 275 -5.07 -1.57 9.18
N GLN A 276 -3.91 -1.04 9.52
CA GLN A 276 -3.54 -0.82 10.92
C GLN A 276 -4.40 0.29 11.54
N LEU A 277 -4.64 1.38 10.81
CA LEU A 277 -5.55 2.45 11.26
C LEU A 277 -6.99 1.94 11.40
N LEU A 278 -7.50 1.29 10.36
CA LEU A 278 -8.87 0.76 10.35
C LEU A 278 -9.05 -0.29 11.45
N GLY A 279 -8.05 -1.17 11.65
CA GLY A 279 -8.09 -2.16 12.71
C GLY A 279 -8.14 -1.55 14.11
N LEU A 280 -7.37 -0.48 14.37
CA LEU A 280 -7.48 0.27 15.64
C LEU A 280 -8.89 0.83 15.83
N ALA A 281 -9.49 1.37 14.77
CA ALA A 281 -10.85 1.92 14.81
C ALA A 281 -11.93 0.84 14.99
N MET A 282 -11.68 -0.38 14.51
CA MET A 282 -12.51 -1.58 14.74
C MET A 282 -12.29 -2.24 16.11
N GLY A 283 -11.42 -1.65 16.97
CA GLY A 283 -11.13 -2.18 18.30
C GLY A 283 -10.29 -3.46 18.29
N ILE A 284 -9.55 -3.73 17.22
CA ILE A 284 -8.61 -4.86 17.15
C ILE A 284 -7.38 -4.55 18.01
N ASP A 285 -6.90 -5.56 18.73
CA ASP A 285 -5.73 -5.47 19.60
C ASP A 285 -4.49 -4.93 18.81
N PRO A 286 -3.84 -3.84 19.27
CA PRO A 286 -2.61 -3.31 18.69
C PRO A 286 -1.51 -4.36 18.42
N VAL A 287 -1.43 -5.41 19.24
CA VAL A 287 -0.47 -6.51 19.06
C VAL A 287 -0.79 -7.31 17.79
N LYS A 288 -2.07 -7.62 17.54
CA LYS A 288 -2.52 -8.33 16.32
C LYS A 288 -2.30 -7.50 15.06
N LEU A 289 -2.38 -6.17 15.19
CA LEU A 289 -2.08 -5.23 14.11
C LEU A 289 -0.57 -5.07 13.85
N GLY A 290 0.28 -5.74 14.64
CA GLY A 290 1.72 -5.74 14.49
C GLY A 290 2.37 -4.38 14.66
N LEU A 291 1.80 -3.52 15.52
CA LEU A 291 2.31 -2.15 15.71
C LEU A 291 3.68 -2.11 16.41
N GLU A 292 4.05 -3.16 17.15
CA GLU A 292 5.36 -3.27 17.80
C GLU A 292 6.53 -3.47 16.81
N ALA A 293 6.23 -3.85 15.56
CA ALA A 293 7.25 -4.03 14.51
C ALA A 293 7.69 -2.72 13.85
N HIS A 294 7.07 -1.59 14.21
CA HIS A 294 7.43 -0.27 13.69
C HIS A 294 8.77 0.20 14.28
N ILE A 295 9.55 0.93 13.48
CA ILE A 295 10.80 1.52 13.97
C ILE A 295 10.51 2.80 14.73
N THR A 296 9.59 3.62 14.24
CA THR A 296 9.12 4.81 14.95
C THR A 296 8.13 4.37 16.03
N PRO A 297 8.37 4.70 17.31
CA PRO A 297 7.49 4.25 18.39
C PRO A 297 6.05 4.73 18.21
N VAL A 298 5.10 3.80 18.28
CA VAL A 298 3.65 4.10 18.22
C VAL A 298 3.04 4.42 19.61
N LYS A 299 3.84 4.31 20.68
CA LYS A 299 3.34 4.39 22.07
C LYS A 299 2.56 5.66 22.36
N ARG A 300 3.08 6.82 21.93
CA ARG A 300 2.43 8.13 22.13
C ARG A 300 1.05 8.19 21.46
N LEU A 301 0.90 7.56 20.29
CA LEU A 301 -0.38 7.48 19.60
C LEU A 301 -1.38 6.64 20.39
N LEU A 302 -0.95 5.49 20.91
CA LEU A 302 -1.81 4.60 21.71
C LEU A 302 -2.23 5.26 23.04
N GLU A 303 -1.29 5.88 23.75
CA GLU A 303 -1.58 6.63 24.99
C GLU A 303 -2.60 7.78 24.74
N LYS A 304 -2.50 8.45 23.60
CA LYS A 304 -3.46 9.50 23.22
C LYS A 304 -4.85 8.93 22.94
N LEU A 305 -4.94 7.77 22.29
CA LEU A 305 -6.21 7.08 22.06
C LEU A 305 -6.86 6.62 23.37
N GLU A 306 -6.08 6.07 24.29
CA GLU A 306 -6.56 5.66 25.62
C GLU A 306 -7.11 6.88 26.39
N ALA A 307 -6.41 8.01 26.36
CA ALA A 307 -6.85 9.24 27.01
C ALA A 307 -8.11 9.86 26.39
N SER A 308 -8.31 9.75 25.07
CA SER A 308 -9.51 10.25 24.38
C SER A 308 -10.76 9.39 24.62
N ASN A 309 -10.57 8.12 25.01
CA ASN A 309 -11.64 7.15 25.22
C ASN A 309 -12.04 6.97 26.70
N ALA A 310 -11.24 7.51 27.62
CA ALA A 310 -11.51 7.58 29.06
C ALA A 310 -12.48 8.72 29.40
#